data_AF-A0AAD7Q128-F1
#
_entry.id   AF-A0AAD7Q128-F1
#
_cell.length_a   1.000
_cell.length_b   1.000
_cell.length_c   1.000
_cell.angle_alpha   90.00
_cell.angle_beta   90.00
_cell.angle_gamma   90.00
#
_symmetry.space_group_name_H-M   'P 1'
#
loop_
_entity.id
_entity.type
_entity.pdbx_description
1 polymer ?
#
loop_
_entity_poly.entity_id
_entity_poly.type
_entity_poly.pdbx_seq_one_letter_code
_entity_poly.pdbx_strand_id
1 'polypeptide(L)'
;MEAIRSLALDYRTISSLLPSRKSSVAKKNIGDTKTQPFPSLRNQAPHRQISCKISAKESNFTLSYLINSCGLAPETAILASQKVNLQSPDRPDTVLTLLRNYGFSRTQISNVVRKRPLLLLANPKDTLLPKLEFFQSIGVSNADLARTLTADPTLLTRSLEKQIIPSYTFLKSVPESCVALLLTHFPEALMQKKDQFSEIVVEVKEMGFDPTKSTFVLAIHAISGEGNKAIWNRCYEVYQRWGWSEDDILLAFRKHPHCMILSESKIMKAMDFFVNKMGWPSGMIARCPVVLFFSLEKRIKPRCLVVKVLSLKGLIKKTLSLTTVLLPVEKLFLEKFVIKYEEDVPQLLSVYHGKLDIQSVI
;
A
#
# COMPACT_ATOMS: atom_id res chain seq x y z
N MET A 1 16.12 -5.34 -32.43
CA MET A 1 15.21 -4.31 -31.86
C MET A 1 13.97 -4.92 -31.20
N GLU A 2 13.87 -6.24 -31.05
CA GLU A 2 12.78 -6.91 -30.30
C GLU A 2 12.87 -6.89 -28.76
N ALA A 3 14.07 -6.78 -28.15
CA ALA A 3 14.23 -7.03 -26.70
C ALA A 3 13.85 -5.87 -25.76
N ILE A 4 13.39 -4.72 -26.28
CA ILE A 4 13.01 -3.54 -25.48
C ILE A 4 11.49 -3.42 -25.29
N ARG A 5 10.68 -4.24 -25.99
CA ARG A 5 9.20 -4.15 -25.94
C ARG A 5 8.52 -4.98 -24.83
N SER A 6 9.25 -5.70 -23.99
CA SER A 6 8.67 -6.57 -22.94
C SER A 6 8.83 -6.06 -21.50
N LEU A 7 9.20 -4.80 -21.27
CA LEU A 7 9.22 -4.20 -19.92
C LEU A 7 7.85 -3.63 -19.50
N ALA A 8 6.77 -4.34 -19.82
CA ALA A 8 5.58 -4.26 -18.99
C ALA A 8 5.93 -4.96 -17.68
N LEU A 9 6.55 -4.24 -16.75
CA LEU A 9 6.66 -4.68 -15.37
C LEU A 9 5.24 -4.97 -14.91
N ASP A 10 4.91 -6.26 -14.77
CA ASP A 10 3.65 -6.71 -14.21
C ASP A 10 3.47 -5.95 -12.89
N TYR A 11 2.33 -5.27 -12.77
CA TYR A 11 2.01 -4.54 -11.56
C TYR A 11 2.07 -5.47 -10.33
N ARG A 12 1.89 -6.79 -10.47
CA ARG A 12 2.14 -7.77 -9.40
C ARG A 12 3.57 -7.73 -8.87
N THR A 13 4.58 -7.51 -9.73
CA THR A 13 5.99 -7.37 -9.35
C THR A 13 6.27 -6.02 -8.67
N ILE A 14 5.52 -4.96 -9.00
CA ILE A 14 5.63 -3.64 -8.36
C ILE A 14 4.85 -3.61 -7.04
N SER A 15 3.69 -4.25 -6.96
CA SER A 15 2.86 -4.33 -5.76
C SER A 15 3.54 -5.06 -4.61
N SER A 16 4.46 -5.99 -4.89
CA SER A 16 5.27 -6.64 -3.84
C SER A 16 6.34 -5.71 -3.26
N LEU A 17 6.64 -4.60 -3.93
CA LEU A 17 7.57 -3.55 -3.49
C LEU A 17 6.86 -2.37 -2.79
N LEU A 18 5.52 -2.33 -2.82
CA LEU A 18 4.76 -1.36 -2.05
C LEU A 18 4.81 -1.73 -0.56
N PRO A 19 5.08 -0.78 0.35
CA PRO A 19 5.09 -1.07 1.78
C PRO A 19 3.71 -1.57 2.21
N SER A 20 3.64 -2.77 2.77
CA SER A 20 2.45 -3.19 3.51
C SER A 20 2.24 -2.21 4.67
N ARG A 21 1.10 -1.53 4.72
CA ARG A 21 0.69 -0.72 5.89
C ARG A 21 0.58 -1.65 7.10
N LYS A 22 1.66 -1.77 7.87
CA LYS A 22 1.55 -2.20 9.27
C LYS A 22 0.79 -1.09 9.97
N SER A 23 -0.34 -1.42 10.56
CA SER A 23 -1.06 -0.51 11.45
C SER A 23 -0.12 -0.07 12.58
N SER A 24 0.41 1.13 12.49
CA SER A 24 1.25 1.73 13.53
C SER A 24 0.36 2.16 14.69
N VAL A 25 0.17 1.28 15.67
CA VAL A 25 -0.22 1.68 17.02
C VAL A 25 1.04 2.21 17.69
N ALA A 26 1.14 3.52 17.82
CA ALA A 26 2.21 4.16 18.57
C ALA A 26 2.06 3.78 20.06
N LYS A 27 2.99 2.97 20.59
CA LYS A 27 3.16 2.81 22.04
C LYS A 27 3.89 4.05 22.55
N LYS A 28 3.19 4.89 23.31
CA LYS A 28 3.77 6.01 24.04
C LYS A 28 4.36 5.45 25.34
N ASN A 29 5.69 5.37 25.42
CA ASN A 29 6.41 5.08 26.66
C ASN A 29 6.27 6.30 27.59
N ILE A 30 5.77 6.09 28.80
CA ILE A 30 5.80 7.06 29.89
C ILE A 30 7.00 6.69 30.75
N GLY A 31 8.01 7.57 30.76
CA GLY A 31 9.13 7.54 31.69
C GLY A 31 8.90 8.54 32.82
N ASP A 32 9.37 8.15 33.99
CA ASP A 32 9.24 8.81 35.30
C ASP A 32 9.64 10.28 35.34
N THR A 33 8.84 11.09 36.06
CA THR A 33 9.34 12.22 36.87
C THR A 33 8.37 12.46 38.05
N LYS A 34 8.92 12.47 39.27
CA LYS A 34 8.25 12.79 40.54
C LYS A 34 8.43 14.28 40.87
N THR A 35 7.36 14.96 41.30
CA THR A 35 7.24 15.87 42.49
C THR A 35 5.85 16.53 42.51
N GLN A 36 4.95 16.13 43.42
CA GLN A 36 4.56 16.72 44.73
C GLN A 36 3.28 17.62 44.65
N PRO A 37 2.41 17.61 45.70
CA PRO A 37 0.95 17.72 45.55
C PRO A 37 0.34 19.02 46.10
N PHE A 38 -0.82 19.44 45.55
CA PHE A 38 -1.73 20.42 46.16
C PHE A 38 -3.19 20.19 45.68
N PRO A 39 -4.22 20.69 46.38
CA PRO A 39 -5.20 19.86 47.06
C PRO A 39 -6.52 19.67 46.30
N SER A 40 -7.25 18.66 46.77
CA SER A 40 -8.58 18.24 46.35
C SER A 40 -9.65 19.33 46.49
N LEU A 41 -10.28 19.67 45.37
CA LEU A 41 -11.63 20.25 45.37
C LEU A 41 -12.55 19.36 44.54
N ARG A 42 -13.32 18.59 45.31
CA ARG A 42 -14.51 17.85 44.92
C ARG A 42 -15.52 18.82 44.30
N ASN A 43 -15.86 18.64 43.04
CA ASN A 43 -17.15 19.09 42.51
C ASN A 43 -17.70 18.04 41.54
N GLN A 44 -18.86 17.52 41.94
CA GLN A 44 -19.64 16.50 41.26
C GLN A 44 -20.46 17.16 40.14
N ALA A 45 -20.39 16.59 38.94
CA ALA A 45 -21.47 16.65 37.95
C ALA A 45 -21.45 15.33 37.16
N PRO A 46 -22.63 14.76 36.80
CA PRO A 46 -22.74 13.34 36.51
C PRO A 46 -22.26 13.02 35.09
N HIS A 47 -21.18 12.27 34.98
CA HIS A 47 -20.91 11.49 33.79
C HIS A 47 -22.00 10.44 33.63
N ARG A 48 -22.87 10.64 32.64
CA ARG A 48 -23.87 9.68 32.19
C ARG A 48 -23.14 8.45 31.62
N GLN A 49 -22.77 7.51 32.48
CA GLN A 49 -22.32 6.19 32.06
C GLN A 49 -23.44 5.55 31.25
N ILE A 50 -23.19 5.31 29.97
CA ILE A 50 -23.97 4.35 29.20
C ILE A 50 -23.60 2.97 29.75
N SER A 51 -24.29 2.57 30.80
CA SER A 51 -24.27 1.21 31.33
C SER A 51 -24.96 0.31 30.32
N CYS A 52 -24.18 -0.43 29.53
CA CYS A 52 -24.70 -1.58 28.80
C CYS A 52 -24.79 -2.73 29.81
N LYS A 53 -25.99 -3.02 30.31
CA LYS A 53 -26.26 -4.21 31.13
C LYS A 53 -26.18 -5.45 30.23
N ILE A 54 -24.98 -5.99 30.05
CA ILE A 54 -24.81 -7.31 29.42
C ILE A 54 -25.05 -8.36 30.51
N SER A 55 -26.04 -9.23 30.30
CA SER A 55 -26.29 -10.39 31.15
C SER A 55 -25.08 -11.35 31.10
N ALA A 56 -24.60 -11.80 32.26
CA ALA A 56 -23.44 -12.70 32.38
C ALA A 56 -23.59 -14.01 31.56
N LYS A 57 -24.83 -14.42 31.28
CA LYS A 57 -25.16 -15.62 30.50
C LYS A 57 -24.95 -15.44 28.99
N GLU A 58 -25.24 -14.26 28.45
CA GLU A 58 -25.09 -13.92 27.02
C GLU A 58 -23.62 -13.63 26.64
N SER A 59 -22.87 -13.03 27.57
CA SER A 59 -21.42 -12.85 27.44
C SER A 59 -20.67 -14.18 27.33
N ASN A 60 -21.17 -15.25 27.97
CA ASN A 60 -20.53 -16.56 27.97
C ASN A 60 -20.74 -17.32 26.65
N PHE A 61 -21.97 -17.27 26.10
CA PHE A 61 -22.24 -17.87 24.79
C PHE A 61 -21.42 -17.21 23.68
N THR A 62 -21.44 -15.87 23.60
CA THR A 62 -20.69 -15.14 22.56
C THR A 62 -19.20 -15.47 22.61
N LEU A 63 -18.60 -15.45 23.81
CA LEU A 63 -17.18 -15.76 23.98
C LEU A 63 -16.87 -17.20 23.53
N SER A 64 -17.66 -18.18 23.97
CA SER A 64 -17.51 -19.59 23.61
C SER A 64 -17.65 -19.81 22.09
N TYR A 65 -18.62 -19.15 21.46
CA TYR A 65 -18.84 -19.23 20.02
C TYR A 65 -17.65 -18.66 19.22
N LEU A 66 -17.11 -17.52 19.64
CA LEU A 66 -15.96 -16.89 18.99
C LEU A 66 -14.70 -17.79 19.07
N ILE A 67 -14.49 -18.49 20.17
CA ILE A 67 -13.36 -19.42 20.33
C ILE A 67 -13.59 -20.68 19.47
N ASN A 68 -14.71 -21.37 19.70
CA ASN A 68 -14.92 -22.71 19.16
C ASN A 68 -15.26 -22.69 17.66
N SER A 69 -16.21 -21.83 17.26
CA SER A 69 -16.74 -21.79 15.90
C SER A 69 -15.93 -20.87 14.98
N CYS A 70 -15.54 -19.70 15.49
CA CYS A 70 -14.76 -18.72 14.69
C CYS A 70 -13.24 -18.96 14.77
N GLY A 71 -12.75 -19.76 15.72
CA GLY A 71 -11.32 -20.09 15.86
C GLY A 71 -10.48 -18.90 16.33
N LEU A 72 -11.02 -18.05 17.21
CA LEU A 72 -10.26 -16.97 17.84
C LEU A 72 -9.49 -17.52 19.06
N ALA A 73 -8.28 -17.00 19.28
CA ALA A 73 -7.58 -17.21 20.55
C ALA A 73 -8.38 -16.58 21.71
N PRO A 74 -8.38 -17.17 22.92
CA PRO A 74 -9.20 -16.71 24.05
C PRO A 74 -9.09 -15.21 24.33
N GLU A 75 -7.88 -14.66 24.33
CA GLU A 75 -7.60 -13.25 24.62
C GLU A 75 -8.23 -12.34 23.56
N THR A 76 -8.17 -12.77 22.31
CA THR A 76 -8.76 -12.05 21.18
C THR A 76 -10.28 -12.15 21.18
N ALA A 77 -10.81 -13.32 21.57
CA ALA A 77 -12.25 -13.55 21.66
C ALA A 77 -12.91 -12.69 22.75
N ILE A 78 -12.23 -12.46 23.88
CA ILE A 78 -12.68 -11.53 24.93
C ILE A 78 -12.82 -10.10 24.38
N LEU A 79 -11.84 -9.61 23.62
CA LEU A 79 -11.91 -8.27 23.02
C LEU A 79 -12.98 -8.17 21.93
N ALA A 80 -13.24 -9.27 21.22
CA ALA A 80 -14.27 -9.33 20.19
C ALA A 80 -15.69 -9.42 20.78
N SER A 81 -15.90 -10.17 21.87
CA SER A 81 -17.20 -10.31 22.54
C SER A 81 -17.68 -9.00 23.17
N GLN A 82 -16.78 -8.07 23.49
CA GLN A 82 -17.16 -6.72 23.91
C GLN A 82 -17.80 -5.89 22.78
N LYS A 83 -17.62 -6.30 21.51
CA LYS A 83 -18.08 -5.56 20.33
C LYS A 83 -19.31 -6.18 19.65
N VAL A 84 -19.68 -7.39 20.03
CA VAL A 84 -20.79 -8.13 19.42
C VAL A 84 -21.49 -8.94 20.51
N ASN A 85 -22.81 -9.02 20.45
CA ASN A 85 -23.58 -9.91 21.32
C ASN A 85 -24.38 -10.89 20.45
N LEU A 86 -24.05 -12.17 20.54
CA LEU A 86 -24.71 -13.23 19.80
C LEU A 86 -25.75 -13.89 20.70
N GLN A 87 -26.97 -14.02 20.19
CA GLN A 87 -28.08 -14.65 20.92
C GLN A 87 -28.29 -16.12 20.53
N SER A 88 -27.86 -16.49 19.33
CA SER A 88 -28.00 -17.83 18.73
C SER A 88 -26.88 -18.06 17.71
N PRO A 89 -26.50 -19.34 17.43
CA PRO A 89 -25.55 -19.68 16.38
C PRO A 89 -26.11 -19.55 14.95
N ASP A 90 -27.44 -19.50 14.75
CA ASP A 90 -28.06 -19.67 13.42
C ASP A 90 -27.58 -18.64 12.38
N ARG A 91 -27.62 -17.35 12.75
CA ARG A 91 -27.16 -16.26 11.89
C ARG A 91 -25.64 -16.29 11.67
N PRO A 92 -24.79 -16.31 12.71
CA PRO A 92 -23.35 -16.32 12.49
C PRO A 92 -22.89 -17.58 11.74
N ASP A 93 -23.48 -18.75 11.95
CA ASP A 93 -23.14 -19.97 11.20
C ASP A 93 -23.44 -19.82 9.70
N THR A 94 -24.55 -19.15 9.37
CA THR A 94 -24.89 -18.84 7.97
C THR A 94 -23.88 -17.85 7.37
N VAL A 95 -23.42 -16.84 8.13
CA VAL A 95 -22.34 -15.93 7.69
C VAL A 95 -21.03 -16.70 7.44
N LEU A 96 -20.61 -17.56 8.38
CA LEU A 96 -19.38 -18.34 8.25
C LEU A 96 -19.46 -19.29 7.04
N THR A 97 -20.61 -19.91 6.82
CA THR A 97 -20.85 -20.81 5.67
C THR A 97 -20.80 -20.05 4.34
N LEU A 98 -21.42 -18.87 4.25
CA LEU A 98 -21.33 -18.02 3.06
C LEU A 98 -19.86 -17.68 2.75
N LEU A 99 -19.08 -17.25 3.74
CA LEU A 99 -17.66 -16.94 3.53
C LEU A 99 -16.86 -18.17 3.05
N ARG A 100 -17.13 -19.36 3.59
CA ARG A 100 -16.51 -20.61 3.11
C ARG A 100 -16.87 -20.93 1.67
N ASN A 101 -18.13 -20.71 1.28
CA ASN A 101 -18.58 -20.92 -0.12
C ASN A 101 -17.87 -19.98 -1.10
N TYR A 102 -17.45 -18.80 -0.62
CA TYR A 102 -16.61 -17.85 -1.37
C TYR A 102 -15.10 -18.11 -1.23
N GLY A 103 -14.71 -19.28 -0.70
CA GLY A 103 -13.33 -19.74 -0.67
C GLY A 103 -12.48 -19.22 0.51
N PHE A 104 -13.10 -18.62 1.53
CA PHE A 104 -12.36 -18.17 2.71
C PHE A 104 -11.95 -19.37 3.57
N SER A 105 -10.67 -19.44 3.91
CA SER A 105 -10.15 -20.44 4.85
C SER A 105 -10.57 -20.14 6.30
N ARG A 106 -10.47 -21.14 7.18
CA ARG A 106 -10.75 -20.96 8.63
C ARG A 106 -9.90 -19.84 9.25
N THR A 107 -8.64 -19.72 8.85
CA THR A 107 -7.73 -18.67 9.37
C THR A 107 -8.07 -17.28 8.83
N GLN A 108 -8.50 -17.19 7.57
CA GLN A 108 -9.01 -15.95 6.98
C GLN A 108 -10.29 -15.49 7.67
N ILE A 109 -11.26 -16.39 7.87
CA ILE A 109 -12.50 -16.09 8.60
C ILE A 109 -12.22 -15.63 10.03
N SER A 110 -11.35 -16.34 10.77
CA SER A 110 -10.93 -15.94 12.12
C SER A 110 -10.37 -14.51 12.13
N ASN A 111 -9.54 -14.16 11.14
CA ASN A 111 -8.99 -12.81 11.00
C ASN A 111 -10.04 -11.75 10.66
N VAL A 112 -11.01 -12.06 9.79
CA VAL A 112 -12.14 -11.17 9.46
C VAL A 112 -12.97 -10.89 10.71
N VAL A 113 -13.39 -11.94 11.42
CA VAL A 113 -14.20 -11.86 12.64
C VAL A 113 -13.46 -11.09 13.72
N ARG A 114 -12.17 -11.36 13.92
CA ARG A 114 -11.32 -10.62 14.86
C ARG A 114 -11.33 -9.11 14.59
N LYS A 115 -11.22 -8.70 13.33
CA LYS A 115 -11.18 -7.28 12.95
C LYS A 115 -12.57 -6.63 13.00
N ARG A 116 -13.62 -7.35 12.62
CA ARG A 116 -15.00 -6.86 12.55
C ARG A 116 -16.01 -7.90 13.06
N PRO A 117 -16.13 -8.07 14.39
CA PRO A 117 -17.04 -9.06 14.97
C PRO A 117 -18.52 -8.82 14.61
N LEU A 118 -18.90 -7.56 14.40
CA LEU A 118 -20.26 -7.18 13.99
C LEU A 118 -20.71 -7.77 12.65
N LEU A 119 -19.79 -8.25 11.79
CA LEU A 119 -20.17 -8.95 10.56
C LEU A 119 -20.96 -10.24 10.83
N LEU A 120 -20.79 -10.85 12.01
CA LEU A 120 -21.55 -12.02 12.44
C LEU A 120 -23.06 -11.72 12.64
N LEU A 121 -23.42 -10.44 12.79
CA LEU A 121 -24.81 -10.00 12.91
C LEU A 121 -25.40 -9.55 11.57
N ALA A 122 -24.60 -9.46 10.50
CA ALA A 122 -25.10 -9.05 9.20
C ALA A 122 -26.04 -10.09 8.61
N ASN A 123 -27.00 -9.64 7.78
CA ASN A 123 -27.85 -10.56 7.02
C ASN A 123 -27.03 -11.19 5.88
N PRO A 124 -26.83 -12.53 5.87
CA PRO A 124 -26.04 -13.19 4.83
C PRO A 124 -26.63 -13.00 3.44
N LYS A 125 -27.96 -13.10 3.29
CA LYS A 125 -28.67 -13.08 2.01
C LYS A 125 -28.89 -11.67 1.47
N ASP A 126 -29.30 -10.75 2.35
CA ASP A 126 -29.73 -9.41 1.90
C ASP A 126 -28.62 -8.37 2.00
N THR A 127 -27.51 -8.68 2.68
CA THR A 127 -26.42 -7.70 2.90
C THR A 127 -25.06 -8.19 2.41
N LEU A 128 -24.64 -9.40 2.77
CA LEU A 128 -23.29 -9.87 2.44
C LEU A 128 -23.22 -10.46 1.03
N LEU A 129 -24.14 -11.37 0.69
CA LEU A 129 -24.17 -12.04 -0.60
C LEU A 129 -24.20 -11.05 -1.79
N PRO A 130 -25.07 -10.02 -1.82
CA PRO A 130 -25.12 -9.09 -2.96
C PRO A 130 -23.81 -8.32 -3.15
N LYS A 131 -23.08 -8.05 -2.05
CA LYS A 131 -21.75 -7.40 -2.14
C LYS A 131 -20.72 -8.33 -2.75
N LEU A 132 -20.71 -9.59 -2.34
CA LEU A 132 -19.76 -10.58 -2.84
C LEU A 132 -20.03 -10.90 -4.32
N GLU A 133 -21.30 -11.05 -4.71
CA GLU A 133 -21.73 -11.23 -6.11
C GLU A 133 -21.35 -10.02 -6.96
N PHE A 134 -21.57 -8.79 -6.45
CA PHE A 134 -21.17 -7.57 -7.16
C PHE A 134 -19.66 -7.52 -7.43
N PHE A 135 -18.81 -7.88 -6.44
CA PHE A 135 -17.37 -7.87 -6.69
C PHE A 135 -16.94 -8.94 -7.69
N GLN A 136 -17.59 -10.11 -7.68
CA GLN A 136 -17.35 -11.13 -8.71
C GLN A 136 -17.77 -10.63 -10.10
N SER A 137 -18.91 -9.95 -10.21
CA SER A 137 -19.44 -9.48 -11.50
C SER A 137 -18.59 -8.40 -12.16
N ILE A 138 -17.70 -7.73 -11.40
CA ILE A 138 -16.74 -6.74 -11.91
C ILE A 138 -15.30 -7.30 -12.01
N GLY A 139 -15.16 -8.63 -12.01
CA GLY A 139 -13.92 -9.33 -12.34
C GLY A 139 -13.01 -9.67 -11.17
N VAL A 140 -13.46 -9.54 -9.91
CA VAL A 140 -12.65 -9.93 -8.74
C VAL A 140 -12.82 -11.43 -8.44
N SER A 141 -11.73 -12.19 -8.44
CA SER A 141 -11.76 -13.61 -8.13
C SER A 141 -12.07 -13.88 -6.64
N ASN A 142 -12.59 -15.07 -6.32
CA ASN A 142 -12.80 -15.51 -4.92
C ASN A 142 -11.51 -15.47 -4.09
N ALA A 143 -10.39 -15.87 -4.69
CA ALA A 143 -9.09 -15.86 -4.02
C ALA A 143 -8.65 -14.42 -3.69
N ASP A 144 -8.88 -13.47 -4.60
CA ASP A 144 -8.58 -12.06 -4.37
C ASP A 144 -9.51 -11.44 -3.34
N LEU A 145 -10.81 -11.74 -3.42
CA LEU A 145 -11.80 -11.33 -2.41
C LEU A 145 -11.42 -11.81 -1.01
N ALA A 146 -11.12 -13.10 -0.87
CA ALA A 146 -10.72 -13.67 0.41
C ALA A 146 -9.47 -12.97 0.97
N ARG A 147 -8.47 -12.70 0.12
CA ARG A 147 -7.24 -12.01 0.51
C ARG A 147 -7.51 -10.56 0.95
N THR A 148 -8.24 -9.81 0.14
CA THR A 148 -8.54 -8.39 0.37
C THR A 148 -9.41 -8.20 1.61
N LEU A 149 -10.49 -8.96 1.75
CA LEU A 149 -11.40 -8.85 2.89
C LEU A 149 -10.78 -9.36 4.20
N THR A 150 -9.84 -10.31 4.12
CA THR A 150 -9.01 -10.68 5.29
C THR A 150 -8.10 -9.53 5.72
N ALA A 151 -7.52 -8.81 4.76
CA ALA A 151 -6.66 -7.66 5.02
C ALA A 151 -7.45 -6.47 5.59
N ASP A 152 -8.60 -6.14 5.00
CA ASP A 152 -9.50 -5.12 5.50
C ASP A 152 -10.98 -5.45 5.23
N PRO A 153 -11.71 -5.97 6.23
CA PRO A 153 -13.13 -6.29 6.08
C PRO A 153 -14.05 -5.06 6.13
N THR A 154 -13.53 -3.84 6.26
CA THR A 154 -14.36 -2.61 6.28
C THR A 154 -15.15 -2.40 4.99
N LEU A 155 -14.67 -2.93 3.86
CA LEU A 155 -15.39 -2.89 2.59
C LEU A 155 -16.80 -3.50 2.71
N LEU A 156 -16.95 -4.60 3.47
CA LEU A 156 -18.25 -5.23 3.72
C LEU A 156 -19.18 -4.42 4.64
N THR A 157 -18.66 -3.40 5.31
CA THR A 157 -19.47 -2.51 6.17
C THR A 157 -20.08 -1.34 5.42
N ARG A 158 -19.60 -1.04 4.20
CA ARG A 158 -20.14 0.04 3.36
C ARG A 158 -21.42 -0.39 2.64
N SER A 159 -22.29 0.58 2.35
CA SER A 159 -23.51 0.32 1.59
C SER A 159 -23.17 0.01 0.14
N LEU A 160 -23.70 -1.09 -0.39
CA LEU A 160 -23.55 -1.43 -1.80
C LEU A 160 -24.22 -0.36 -2.67
N GLU A 161 -25.50 -0.09 -2.38
CA GLU A 161 -26.36 0.75 -3.23
C GLU A 161 -26.07 2.24 -3.09
N LYS A 162 -25.73 2.70 -1.89
CA LYS A 162 -25.51 4.13 -1.63
C LYS A 162 -24.07 4.57 -1.82
N GLN A 163 -23.12 3.64 -1.90
CA GLN A 163 -21.70 3.98 -1.92
C GLN A 163 -20.89 3.19 -2.95
N ILE A 164 -20.82 1.86 -2.83
CA ILE A 164 -19.92 1.04 -3.68
C ILE A 164 -20.33 1.12 -5.16
N ILE A 165 -21.61 0.84 -5.48
CA ILE A 165 -22.12 0.90 -6.85
C ILE A 165 -22.00 2.32 -7.43
N PRO A 166 -22.45 3.39 -6.74
CA PRO A 166 -22.25 4.75 -7.23
C PRO A 166 -20.79 5.08 -7.54
N SER A 167 -19.83 4.72 -6.69
CA SER A 167 -18.41 4.93 -6.98
C SER A 167 -17.95 4.14 -8.22
N TYR A 168 -18.39 2.89 -8.35
CA TYR A 168 -18.10 2.06 -9.51
C TYR A 168 -18.69 2.63 -10.82
N THR A 169 -19.82 3.35 -10.79
CA THR A 169 -20.40 3.94 -12.02
C THR A 169 -19.43 4.87 -12.76
N PHE A 170 -18.54 5.55 -12.03
CA PHE A 170 -17.50 6.42 -12.61
C PHE A 170 -16.34 5.64 -13.22
N LEU A 171 -16.23 4.34 -12.93
CA LEU A 171 -15.20 3.43 -13.42
C LEU A 171 -15.71 2.50 -14.54
N LYS A 172 -16.95 2.64 -15.02
CA LYS A 172 -17.49 1.77 -16.08
C LYS A 172 -16.67 1.75 -17.37
N SER A 173 -15.97 2.85 -17.68
CA SER A 173 -15.09 2.95 -18.84
C SER A 173 -13.66 2.42 -18.59
N VAL A 174 -13.37 1.97 -17.37
CA VAL A 174 -12.06 1.46 -16.95
C VAL A 174 -12.07 -0.07 -17.10
N PRO A 175 -11.01 -0.70 -17.66
CA PRO A 175 -10.94 -2.15 -17.78
C PRO A 175 -11.12 -2.87 -16.44
N GLU A 176 -11.85 -3.99 -16.45
CA GLU A 176 -12.13 -4.78 -15.25
C GLU A 176 -10.85 -5.15 -14.48
N SER A 177 -9.76 -5.46 -15.18
CA SER A 177 -8.47 -5.76 -14.54
C SER A 177 -7.90 -4.59 -13.74
N CYS A 178 -8.13 -3.34 -14.18
CA CYS A 178 -7.72 -2.13 -13.45
C CYS A 178 -8.67 -1.84 -12.28
N VAL A 179 -9.98 -2.06 -12.46
CA VAL A 179 -10.95 -1.92 -11.36
C VAL A 179 -10.69 -2.95 -10.26
N ALA A 180 -10.46 -4.21 -10.64
CA ALA A 180 -10.06 -5.28 -9.74
C ALA A 180 -8.75 -4.92 -9.01
N LEU A 181 -7.79 -4.29 -9.69
CA LEU A 181 -6.57 -3.80 -9.06
C LEU A 181 -6.84 -2.76 -7.96
N LEU A 182 -7.69 -1.77 -8.24
CA LEU A 182 -8.10 -0.76 -7.27
C LEU A 182 -8.78 -1.39 -6.07
N LEU A 183 -9.74 -2.29 -6.31
CA LEU A 183 -10.50 -2.99 -5.26
C LEU A 183 -9.62 -3.84 -4.35
N THR A 184 -8.71 -4.60 -4.96
CA THR A 184 -7.96 -5.64 -4.25
C THR A 184 -6.80 -5.09 -3.45
N HIS A 185 -6.16 -4.02 -3.95
CA HIS A 185 -4.99 -3.41 -3.33
C HIS A 185 -5.28 -2.09 -2.62
N PHE A 186 -6.31 -1.35 -3.04
CA PHE A 186 -6.65 0.00 -2.55
C PHE A 186 -8.15 0.18 -2.25
N PRO A 187 -8.79 -0.74 -1.50
CA PRO A 187 -10.22 -0.67 -1.25
C PRO A 187 -10.65 0.65 -0.60
N GLU A 188 -9.75 1.33 0.13
CA GLU A 188 -9.99 2.63 0.75
C GLU A 188 -10.29 3.76 -0.22
N ALA A 189 -9.83 3.66 -1.47
CA ALA A 189 -10.16 4.63 -2.50
C ALA A 189 -11.65 4.59 -2.85
N LEU A 190 -12.25 3.40 -2.87
CA LEU A 190 -13.68 3.22 -3.14
C LEU A 190 -14.57 3.47 -1.92
N MET A 191 -13.96 3.55 -0.73
CA MET A 191 -14.64 3.90 0.51
C MET A 191 -14.79 5.41 0.75
N GLN A 192 -14.33 6.25 -0.18
CA GLN A 192 -14.61 7.69 -0.15
C GLN A 192 -16.11 7.97 -0.33
N LYS A 193 -16.54 9.20 -0.02
CA LYS A 193 -17.88 9.67 -0.39
C LYS A 193 -17.99 9.72 -1.91
N LYS A 194 -19.18 9.45 -2.45
CA LYS A 194 -19.45 9.42 -3.89
C LYS A 194 -18.92 10.68 -4.59
N ASP A 195 -19.27 11.86 -4.09
CA ASP A 195 -18.94 13.13 -4.75
C ASP A 195 -17.42 13.34 -4.79
N GLN A 196 -16.74 13.10 -3.66
CA GLN A 196 -15.27 13.14 -3.56
C GLN A 196 -14.59 12.14 -4.51
N PHE A 197 -15.12 10.92 -4.61
CA PHE A 197 -14.58 9.92 -5.52
C PHE A 197 -14.75 10.35 -6.99
N SER A 198 -15.90 10.94 -7.33
CA SER A 198 -16.16 11.43 -8.68
C SER A 198 -15.24 12.58 -9.09
N GLU A 199 -14.98 13.53 -8.17
CA GLU A 199 -14.02 14.61 -8.36
C GLU A 199 -12.62 14.07 -8.64
N ILE A 200 -12.17 13.07 -7.85
CA ILE A 200 -10.87 12.41 -8.05
C ILE A 200 -10.78 11.76 -9.44
N VAL A 201 -11.84 11.07 -9.89
CA VAL A 201 -11.86 10.43 -11.21
C VAL A 201 -11.76 11.46 -12.34
N VAL A 202 -12.42 12.61 -12.19
CA VAL A 202 -12.33 13.73 -13.16
C VAL A 202 -10.95 14.35 -13.15
N GLU A 203 -10.43 14.69 -11.96
CA GLU A 203 -9.09 15.28 -11.78
C GLU A 203 -8.00 14.41 -12.42
N VAL A 204 -8.03 13.09 -12.19
CA VAL A 204 -7.06 12.16 -12.80
C VAL A 204 -7.19 12.11 -14.33
N LYS A 205 -8.40 12.23 -14.89
CA LYS A 205 -8.60 12.32 -16.36
C LYS A 205 -8.02 13.62 -16.91
N GLU A 206 -8.29 14.75 -16.25
CA GLU A 206 -7.78 16.07 -16.64
C GLU A 206 -6.25 16.15 -16.56
N MET A 207 -5.64 15.44 -15.61
CA MET A 207 -4.18 15.27 -15.54
C MET A 207 -3.58 14.44 -16.70
N GLY A 208 -4.41 13.90 -17.60
CA GLY A 208 -3.98 13.19 -18.81
C GLY A 208 -3.71 11.71 -18.61
N PHE A 209 -4.26 11.09 -17.55
CA PHE A 209 -4.16 9.64 -17.39
C PHE A 209 -5.13 8.91 -18.31
N ASP A 210 -4.62 7.90 -18.98
CA ASP A 210 -5.37 6.99 -19.84
C ASP A 210 -6.16 5.98 -18.98
N PRO A 211 -7.51 6.01 -18.98
CA PRO A 211 -8.35 5.12 -18.16
C PRO A 211 -8.18 3.63 -18.46
N THR A 212 -7.56 3.28 -19.60
CA THR A 212 -7.29 1.88 -19.96
C THR A 212 -6.05 1.30 -19.28
N LYS A 213 -5.21 2.13 -18.65
CA LYS A 213 -3.95 1.72 -18.03
C LYS A 213 -4.08 1.63 -16.53
N SER A 214 -3.33 0.70 -15.93
CA SER A 214 -3.28 0.56 -14.47
C SER A 214 -2.82 1.84 -13.77
N THR A 215 -1.96 2.66 -14.40
CA THR A 215 -1.54 3.95 -13.84
C THR A 215 -2.71 4.87 -13.52
N PHE A 216 -3.84 4.77 -14.22
CA PHE A 216 -5.05 5.53 -13.91
C PHE A 216 -5.57 5.23 -12.50
N VAL A 217 -5.74 3.95 -12.16
CA VAL A 217 -6.23 3.56 -10.82
C VAL A 217 -5.19 3.79 -9.73
N LEU A 218 -3.89 3.76 -10.06
CA LEU A 218 -2.83 4.14 -9.11
C LEU A 218 -2.85 5.63 -8.80
N ALA A 219 -3.17 6.47 -9.79
CA ALA A 219 -3.35 7.90 -9.62
C ALA A 219 -4.56 8.21 -8.75
N ILE A 220 -5.71 7.56 -9.03
CA ILE A 220 -6.89 7.64 -8.16
C ILE A 220 -6.52 7.33 -6.71
N HIS A 221 -5.84 6.21 -6.47
CA HIS A 221 -5.40 5.86 -5.12
C HIS A 221 -4.48 6.92 -4.49
N ALA A 222 -3.50 7.43 -5.24
CA ALA A 222 -2.50 8.38 -4.73
C ALA A 222 -3.12 9.69 -4.23
N ILE A 223 -4.26 10.12 -4.78
CA ILE A 223 -4.97 11.34 -4.37
C ILE A 223 -6.26 11.05 -3.59
N SER A 224 -6.55 9.78 -3.28
CA SER A 224 -7.76 9.37 -2.55
C SER A 224 -7.65 9.55 -1.05
N GLY A 225 -8.54 10.37 -0.50
CA GLY A 225 -8.68 10.59 0.94
C GLY A 225 -7.63 11.55 1.53
N GLU A 226 -7.98 12.18 2.65
CA GLU A 226 -7.18 13.24 3.28
C GLU A 226 -5.76 12.77 3.66
N GLY A 227 -5.63 11.52 4.10
CA GLY A 227 -4.33 10.94 4.45
C GLY A 227 -3.37 10.90 3.26
N ASN A 228 -3.83 10.43 2.09
CA ASN A 228 -2.97 10.38 0.90
C ASN A 228 -2.73 11.78 0.33
N LYS A 229 -3.73 12.68 0.35
CA LYS A 229 -3.56 14.10 -0.04
C LYS A 229 -2.50 14.83 0.81
N ALA A 230 -2.46 14.57 2.12
CA ALA A 230 -1.42 15.14 2.98
C ALA A 230 -0.02 14.59 2.65
N ILE A 231 0.08 13.30 2.33
CA ILE A 231 1.35 12.67 1.91
C ILE A 231 1.78 13.23 0.55
N TRP A 232 0.83 13.43 -0.36
CA TRP A 232 1.02 14.04 -1.67
C TRP A 232 1.66 15.42 -1.59
N ASN A 233 1.03 16.34 -0.85
CA ASN A 233 1.50 17.71 -0.70
C ASN A 233 2.92 17.74 -0.12
N ARG A 234 3.19 16.90 0.89
CA ARG A 234 4.55 16.77 1.44
C ARG A 234 5.55 16.27 0.39
N CYS A 235 5.20 15.26 -0.42
CA CYS A 235 6.09 14.78 -1.48
C CYS A 235 6.35 15.88 -2.52
N TYR A 236 5.32 16.63 -2.88
CA TYR A 236 5.41 17.77 -3.80
C TYR A 236 6.46 18.78 -3.32
N GLU A 237 6.35 19.25 -2.08
CA GLU A 237 7.31 20.17 -1.45
C GLU A 237 8.73 19.57 -1.39
N VAL A 238 8.85 18.29 -1.05
CA VAL A 238 10.15 17.59 -1.04
C VAL A 238 10.79 17.63 -2.43
N TYR A 239 10.03 17.32 -3.48
CA TYR A 239 10.55 17.33 -4.84
C TYR A 239 10.92 18.75 -5.32
N GLN A 240 10.16 19.77 -4.95
CA GLN A 240 10.51 21.17 -5.22
C GLN A 240 11.85 21.56 -4.57
N ARG A 241 12.10 21.14 -3.32
CA ARG A 241 13.40 21.38 -2.66
C ARG A 241 14.58 20.71 -3.37
N TRP A 242 14.33 19.65 -4.15
CA TRP A 242 15.32 19.00 -5.03
C TRP A 242 15.36 19.58 -6.44
N GLY A 243 14.70 20.72 -6.67
CA GLY A 243 14.73 21.47 -7.92
C GLY A 243 13.80 20.94 -9.01
N TRP A 244 12.82 20.10 -8.69
CA TRP A 244 11.79 19.73 -9.67
C TRP A 244 10.82 20.89 -9.89
N SER A 245 10.55 21.17 -11.16
CA SER A 245 9.44 22.04 -11.56
C SER A 245 8.09 21.34 -11.34
N GLU A 246 7.00 22.10 -11.43
CA GLU A 246 5.65 21.53 -11.45
C GLU A 246 5.49 20.51 -12.60
N ASP A 247 6.02 20.84 -13.78
CA ASP A 247 6.02 19.94 -14.94
C ASP A 247 6.79 18.64 -14.68
N ASP A 248 7.93 18.70 -13.99
CA ASP A 248 8.69 17.50 -13.60
C ASP A 248 7.89 16.62 -12.63
N ILE A 249 7.20 17.24 -11.66
CA ILE A 249 6.38 16.52 -10.68
C ILE A 249 5.20 15.85 -11.39
N LEU A 250 4.48 16.58 -12.24
CA LEU A 250 3.35 16.03 -13.01
C LEU A 250 3.82 14.95 -13.98
N LEU A 251 4.97 15.11 -14.62
CA LEU A 251 5.59 14.09 -15.46
C LEU A 251 5.90 12.81 -14.66
N ALA A 252 6.51 12.96 -13.49
CA ALA A 252 6.81 11.85 -12.60
C ALA A 252 5.54 11.14 -12.14
N PHE A 253 4.53 11.92 -11.74
CA PHE A 253 3.23 11.40 -11.33
C PHE A 253 2.56 10.58 -12.43
N ARG A 254 2.49 11.11 -13.66
CA ARG A 254 1.92 10.40 -14.83
C ARG A 254 2.65 9.09 -15.12
N LYS A 255 3.97 9.06 -14.94
CA LYS A 255 4.78 7.84 -15.15
C LYS A 255 4.64 6.82 -14.03
N HIS A 256 4.55 7.27 -12.78
CA HIS A 256 4.44 6.37 -11.64
C HIS A 256 3.76 7.06 -10.43
N PRO A 257 2.42 6.99 -10.34
CA PRO A 257 1.64 7.73 -9.36
C PRO A 257 2.10 7.62 -7.91
N HIS A 258 2.55 6.42 -7.52
CA HIS A 258 2.92 6.17 -6.14
C HIS A 258 4.21 6.87 -5.70
N CYS A 259 5.00 7.47 -6.60
CA CYS A 259 6.13 8.30 -6.17
C CYS A 259 5.69 9.47 -5.28
N MET A 260 4.46 9.94 -5.47
CA MET A 260 3.86 11.01 -4.68
C MET A 260 3.24 10.55 -3.35
N ILE A 261 3.35 9.26 -3.01
CA ILE A 261 2.93 8.75 -1.69
C ILE A 261 4.07 8.05 -0.93
N LEU A 262 5.31 8.39 -1.26
CA LEU A 262 6.50 7.89 -0.54
C LEU A 262 6.70 8.60 0.80
N SER A 263 7.52 7.99 1.66
CA SER A 263 8.01 8.71 2.84
C SER A 263 9.09 9.71 2.42
N GLU A 264 9.10 10.87 3.08
CA GLU A 264 10.12 11.89 2.86
C GLU A 264 11.52 11.32 3.06
N SER A 265 11.75 10.52 4.12
CA SER A 265 13.05 9.88 4.36
C SER A 265 13.52 9.02 3.19
N LYS A 266 12.61 8.31 2.51
CA LYS A 266 12.96 7.48 1.35
C LYS A 266 13.35 8.35 0.15
N ILE A 267 12.60 9.42 -0.11
CA ILE A 267 12.91 10.39 -1.17
C ILE A 267 14.27 11.05 -0.88
N MET A 268 14.45 11.62 0.31
CA MET A 268 15.67 12.35 0.71
C MET A 268 16.92 11.49 0.57
N LYS A 269 16.90 10.24 1.08
CA LYS A 269 18.06 9.34 0.98
C LYS A 269 18.41 8.96 -0.46
N ALA A 270 17.39 8.74 -1.30
CA ALA A 270 17.61 8.42 -2.71
C ALA A 270 18.13 9.64 -3.48
N MET A 271 17.53 10.81 -3.27
CA MET A 271 17.93 12.05 -3.93
C MET A 271 19.33 12.50 -3.51
N ASP A 272 19.68 12.43 -2.23
CA ASP A 272 21.06 12.70 -1.77
C ASP A 272 22.08 11.81 -2.48
N PHE A 273 21.76 10.52 -2.61
CA PHE A 273 22.64 9.60 -3.32
C PHE A 273 22.77 9.95 -4.81
N PHE A 274 21.65 10.15 -5.52
CA PHE A 274 21.69 10.43 -6.96
C PHE A 274 22.26 11.81 -7.30
N VAL A 275 21.88 12.84 -6.54
CA VAL A 275 22.25 14.22 -6.86
C VAL A 275 23.62 14.53 -6.26
N ASN A 276 23.78 14.38 -4.95
CA ASN A 276 24.99 14.83 -4.27
C ASN A 276 26.15 13.84 -4.45
N LYS A 277 25.92 12.53 -4.28
CA LYS A 277 27.01 11.53 -4.38
C LYS A 277 27.36 11.13 -5.81
N MET A 278 26.34 11.02 -6.67
CA MET A 278 26.53 10.61 -8.06
C MET A 278 26.68 11.80 -9.02
N GLY A 279 26.29 13.01 -8.61
CA GLY A 279 26.36 14.21 -9.46
C GLY A 279 25.33 14.20 -10.60
N TRP A 280 24.26 13.41 -10.48
CA TRP A 280 23.25 13.30 -11.53
C TRP A 280 22.16 14.37 -11.37
N PRO A 281 21.67 14.97 -12.48
CA PRO A 281 20.56 15.92 -12.42
C PRO A 281 19.31 15.29 -11.80
N SER A 282 18.67 15.99 -10.85
CA SER A 282 17.47 15.51 -10.17
C SER A 282 16.32 15.19 -11.14
N GLY A 283 16.19 15.96 -12.24
CA GLY A 283 15.20 15.73 -13.30
C GLY A 283 15.36 14.39 -14.04
N MET A 284 16.51 13.70 -13.92
CA MET A 284 16.63 12.33 -14.42
C MET A 284 15.67 11.38 -13.69
N ILE A 285 15.46 11.61 -12.38
CA ILE A 285 14.58 10.80 -11.55
C ILE A 285 13.11 11.07 -11.90
N ALA A 286 12.74 12.31 -12.24
CA ALA A 286 11.39 12.66 -12.69
C ALA A 286 10.96 11.88 -13.95
N ARG A 287 11.93 11.58 -14.83
CA ARG A 287 11.70 10.76 -16.03
C ARG A 287 11.60 9.26 -15.76
N CYS A 288 12.08 8.78 -14.61
CA CYS A 288 12.04 7.37 -14.21
C CYS A 288 11.76 7.19 -12.70
N PRO A 289 10.61 7.67 -12.19
CA PRO A 289 10.33 7.75 -10.75
C PRO A 289 10.26 6.39 -10.05
N VAL A 290 9.99 5.31 -10.79
CA VAL A 290 9.98 3.93 -10.28
C VAL A 290 11.29 3.53 -9.60
N VAL A 291 12.42 4.17 -9.93
CA VAL A 291 13.72 3.87 -9.30
C VAL A 291 13.72 4.16 -7.80
N LEU A 292 12.88 5.09 -7.33
CA LEU A 292 12.74 5.39 -5.91
C LEU A 292 12.21 4.20 -5.11
N PHE A 293 11.59 3.21 -5.75
CA PHE A 293 11.05 2.03 -5.08
C PHE A 293 12.11 0.96 -4.80
N PHE A 294 13.23 0.98 -5.51
CA PHE A 294 14.31 0.03 -5.30
C PHE A 294 15.04 0.24 -3.98
N SER A 295 15.70 -0.83 -3.50
CA SER A 295 16.55 -0.75 -2.33
C SER A 295 17.77 0.12 -2.61
N LEU A 296 17.97 1.13 -1.76
CA LEU A 296 19.14 2.00 -1.85
C LEU A 296 20.44 1.19 -1.72
N GLU A 297 20.53 0.36 -0.68
CA GLU A 297 21.73 -0.42 -0.36
C GLU A 297 21.91 -1.64 -1.27
N LYS A 298 20.83 -2.37 -1.59
CA LYS A 298 20.95 -3.64 -2.30
C LYS A 298 20.95 -3.52 -3.83
N ARG A 299 20.44 -2.42 -4.39
CA ARG A 299 20.31 -2.27 -5.85
C ARG A 299 20.84 -0.96 -6.37
N ILE A 300 20.43 0.17 -5.79
CA ILE A 300 20.78 1.49 -6.33
C ILE A 300 22.28 1.74 -6.21
N LYS A 301 22.83 1.68 -4.99
CA LYS A 301 24.26 1.94 -4.73
C LYS A 301 25.17 1.01 -5.53
N PRO A 302 25.12 -0.34 -5.37
CA PRO A 302 25.97 -1.27 -6.12
C PRO A 302 26.09 -0.96 -7.60
N ARG A 303 24.95 -0.68 -8.24
CA ARG A 303 24.88 -0.50 -9.69
C ARG A 303 25.35 0.88 -10.14
N CYS A 304 25.02 1.91 -9.38
CA CYS A 304 25.44 3.27 -9.71
C CYS A 304 26.96 3.43 -9.52
N LEU A 305 27.55 2.83 -8.49
CA LEU A 305 29.00 2.93 -8.26
C LEU A 305 29.81 2.22 -9.36
N VAL A 306 29.38 1.03 -9.80
CA VAL A 306 29.95 0.34 -10.98
C VAL A 306 29.93 1.25 -12.21
N VAL A 307 28.78 1.85 -12.51
CA VAL A 307 28.64 2.79 -13.63
C VAL A 307 29.52 4.03 -13.45
N LYS A 308 29.70 4.52 -12.22
CA LYS A 308 30.58 5.66 -11.94
C LYS A 308 32.04 5.32 -12.27
N VAL A 309 32.53 4.16 -11.83
CA VAL A 309 33.89 3.68 -12.14
C VAL A 309 34.10 3.59 -13.65
N LEU A 310 33.20 2.91 -14.36
CA LEU A 310 33.28 2.75 -15.81
C LEU A 310 33.26 4.11 -16.54
N SER A 311 32.43 5.05 -16.07
CA SER A 311 32.35 6.38 -16.66
C SER A 311 33.62 7.19 -16.43
N LEU A 312 34.28 7.05 -15.27
CA LEU A 312 35.52 7.75 -14.94
C LEU A 312 36.71 7.20 -15.72
N LYS A 313 36.72 5.89 -16.01
CA LYS A 313 37.70 5.26 -16.91
C LYS A 313 37.41 5.44 -18.40
N GLY A 314 36.33 6.14 -18.76
CA GLY A 314 35.97 6.43 -20.16
C GLY A 314 35.41 5.24 -20.94
N LEU A 315 35.06 4.13 -20.28
CA LEU A 315 34.61 2.88 -20.91
C LEU A 315 33.13 2.90 -21.34
N ILE A 316 32.37 3.87 -20.81
CA ILE A 316 30.95 4.08 -21.12
C ILE A 316 30.64 5.58 -21.26
N LYS A 317 29.46 5.88 -21.84
CA LYS A 317 28.96 7.26 -21.93
C LYS A 317 28.80 7.87 -20.54
N LYS A 318 29.22 9.14 -20.39
CA LYS A 318 29.12 9.91 -19.13
C LYS A 318 27.68 10.05 -18.60
N THR A 319 26.69 10.01 -19.48
CA THR A 319 25.27 10.15 -19.13
C THR A 319 24.47 8.92 -19.57
N LEU A 320 24.39 7.91 -18.69
CA LEU A 320 23.50 6.77 -18.88
C LEU A 320 22.11 7.03 -18.31
N SER A 321 21.08 6.51 -18.98
CA SER A 321 19.72 6.56 -18.43
C SER A 321 19.59 5.68 -17.19
N LEU A 322 18.84 6.15 -16.18
CA LEU A 322 18.51 5.38 -14.99
C LEU A 322 17.80 4.06 -15.32
N THR A 323 16.99 4.07 -16.38
CA THR A 323 16.32 2.89 -16.92
C THR A 323 17.32 1.81 -17.31
N THR A 324 18.42 2.17 -17.98
CA THR A 324 19.45 1.21 -18.41
C THR A 324 20.20 0.60 -17.21
N VAL A 325 20.35 1.36 -16.12
CA VAL A 325 21.19 0.95 -14.98
C VAL A 325 20.38 0.17 -13.94
N LEU A 326 19.17 0.64 -13.59
CA LEU A 326 18.46 0.17 -12.40
C LEU A 326 17.31 -0.80 -12.67
N LEU A 327 16.72 -0.79 -13.86
CA LEU A 327 15.60 -1.68 -14.20
C LEU A 327 16.02 -3.12 -14.56
N PRO A 328 17.17 -3.39 -15.22
CA PRO A 328 17.52 -4.76 -15.58
C PRO A 328 17.57 -5.70 -14.38
N VAL A 329 17.21 -6.97 -14.60
CA VAL A 329 17.48 -8.01 -13.61
C VAL A 329 18.99 -8.16 -13.38
N GLU A 330 19.37 -8.73 -12.25
CA GLU A 330 20.78 -8.79 -11.82
C GLU A 330 21.70 -9.41 -12.87
N LYS A 331 21.34 -10.56 -13.42
CA LYS A 331 22.11 -11.24 -14.49
C LYS A 331 22.44 -10.30 -15.66
N LEU A 332 21.41 -9.63 -16.21
CA LEU A 332 21.59 -8.70 -17.34
C LEU A 332 22.43 -7.47 -16.96
N PHE A 333 22.33 -7.01 -15.71
CA PHE A 333 23.19 -5.92 -15.23
C PHE A 333 24.65 -6.35 -15.17
N LEU A 334 24.93 -7.52 -14.58
CA LEU A 334 26.28 -8.07 -14.43
C LEU A 334 26.92 -8.34 -15.78
N GLU A 335 26.22 -8.99 -16.70
CA GLU A 335 26.69 -9.24 -18.07
C GLU A 335 27.07 -7.92 -18.77
N LYS A 336 26.23 -6.89 -18.64
CA LYS A 336 26.39 -5.64 -19.38
C LYS A 336 27.45 -4.69 -18.80
N PHE A 337 27.60 -4.65 -17.48
CA PHE A 337 28.39 -3.63 -16.79
C PHE A 337 29.50 -4.17 -15.90
N VAL A 338 29.55 -5.48 -15.64
CA VAL A 338 30.60 -6.07 -14.81
C VAL A 338 31.44 -7.03 -15.65
N ILE A 339 30.86 -8.15 -16.11
CA ILE A 339 31.57 -9.20 -16.87
C ILE A 339 32.17 -8.63 -18.15
N LYS A 340 31.41 -7.82 -18.89
CA LYS A 340 31.88 -7.20 -20.14
C LYS A 340 33.18 -6.38 -19.98
N TYR A 341 33.41 -5.80 -18.80
CA TYR A 341 34.54 -4.90 -18.53
C TYR A 341 35.49 -5.49 -17.48
N GLU A 342 35.44 -6.80 -17.26
CA GLU A 342 36.24 -7.47 -16.23
C GLU A 342 37.73 -7.45 -16.57
N GLU A 343 38.09 -7.57 -17.84
CA GLU A 343 39.49 -7.45 -18.29
C GLU A 343 40.02 -6.01 -18.14
N ASP A 344 39.19 -5.01 -18.44
CA ASP A 344 39.55 -3.59 -18.31
C ASP A 344 39.65 -3.15 -16.84
N VAL A 345 38.75 -3.68 -15.99
CA VAL A 345 38.61 -3.28 -14.58
C VAL A 345 38.27 -4.51 -13.71
N PRO A 346 39.27 -5.33 -13.33
CA PRO A 346 39.06 -6.56 -12.57
C PRO A 346 38.36 -6.35 -11.21
N GLN A 347 38.43 -5.14 -10.65
CA GLN A 347 37.85 -4.81 -9.34
C GLN A 347 36.34 -4.54 -9.38
N LEU A 348 35.68 -4.50 -10.56
CA LEU A 348 34.27 -4.13 -10.67
C LEU A 348 33.32 -5.03 -9.87
N LEU A 349 33.60 -6.33 -9.82
CA LEU A 349 32.78 -7.26 -9.05
C LEU A 349 32.87 -6.96 -7.55
N SER A 350 34.05 -6.56 -7.07
CA SER A 350 34.25 -6.14 -5.68
C SER A 350 33.55 -4.80 -5.38
N VAL A 351 33.55 -3.86 -6.34
CA VAL A 351 32.77 -2.61 -6.23
C VAL A 351 31.27 -2.91 -6.18
N TYR A 352 30.77 -3.80 -7.05
CA TYR A 352 29.36 -4.22 -7.05
C TYR A 352 28.93 -4.80 -5.70
N HIS A 353 29.78 -5.64 -5.09
CA HIS A 353 29.52 -6.20 -3.77
C HIS A 353 29.77 -5.22 -2.60
N GLY A 354 30.18 -3.99 -2.88
CA GLY A 354 30.49 -2.98 -1.86
C GLY A 354 31.73 -3.31 -1.02
N LYS A 355 32.64 -4.14 -1.53
CA LYS A 355 33.89 -4.53 -0.86
C LYS A 355 35.03 -3.54 -1.11
N LEU A 356 34.91 -2.71 -2.14
CA LEU A 356 35.89 -1.68 -2.49
C LEU A 356 35.17 -0.34 -2.72
N ASP A 357 35.76 0.73 -2.19
CA ASP A 357 35.29 2.09 -2.46
C ASP A 357 35.81 2.56 -3.82
N ILE A 358 35.09 3.48 -4.46
CA ILE A 358 35.39 3.94 -5.81
C ILE A 358 36.81 4.54 -5.88
N GLN A 359 37.24 5.25 -4.84
CA GLN A 359 38.55 5.90 -4.73
C GLN A 359 39.72 4.92 -4.78
N SER A 360 39.48 3.63 -4.54
CA SER A 360 40.49 2.57 -4.63
C SER A 360 40.62 1.97 -6.04
N VAL A 361 39.74 2.37 -6.97
CA VAL A 361 39.64 1.78 -8.32
C VAL A 361 39.83 2.83 -9.43
N ILE A 362 39.49 4.10 -9.18
CA ILE A 362 39.87 5.23 -10.05
C ILE A 362 41.38 5.36 -9.99
#